data_AF-A0A9X5Q089-F1
#
_entry.id   AF-A0A9X5Q089-F1
#
_cell.length_a   1.000
_cell.length_b   1.000
_cell.length_c   1.000
_cell.angle_alpha   90.00
_cell.angle_beta   90.00
_cell.angle_gamma   90.00
#
_symmetry.space_group_name_H-M   'P 1'
#
loop_
_entity.id
_entity.type
_entity.pdbx_description
1 polymer ?
#
loop_
_entity_poly.entity_id
_entity_poly.type
_entity_poly.pdbx_seq_one_letter_code
_entity_poly.pdbx_strand_id
1 'polypeptide(L)' 'MRTDNDRLSQAALRRHHIGIKTKGLRYRGDLYVFRFNAGQYDVYLNNDHVMSLATSNVQEAIQMFKQQS' A
#
# COMPACT_ATOMS: atom_id res chain seq x y z
N MET A 1 20.77 0.61 -3.34
CA MET A 1 20.05 0.03 -2.19
C MET A 1 19.74 1.16 -1.21
N ARG A 2 18.50 1.69 -1.21
CA ARG A 2 18.09 2.86 -0.40
C ARG A 2 16.99 2.42 0.57
N THR A 3 17.36 1.69 1.61
CA THR A 3 16.40 1.03 2.53
C THR A 3 16.09 1.88 3.78
N ASP A 4 16.84 2.98 3.99
CA ASP A 4 16.74 3.80 5.21
C ASP A 4 15.58 4.79 5.21
N ASN A 5 15.15 5.27 4.03
CA ASN A 5 14.09 6.27 3.94
C ASN A 5 12.72 5.70 4.32
N ASP A 6 12.43 4.45 3.96
CA ASP A 6 11.12 3.82 4.22
C ASP A 6 10.83 3.64 5.72
N ARG A 7 11.86 3.31 6.52
CA ARG A 7 11.70 3.11 7.97
C ARG A 7 11.47 4.43 8.69
N LEU A 8 12.16 5.49 8.29
CA LEU A 8 12.00 6.84 8.82
C LEU A 8 10.62 7.41 8.46
N SER A 9 10.14 7.21 7.23
CA SER A 9 8.80 7.63 6.81
C SER A 9 7.68 6.91 7.57
N GLN A 10 7.77 5.58 7.75
CA GLN A 10 6.79 4.84 8.54
C GLN A 10 6.82 5.21 10.03
N ALA A 11 8.01 5.40 10.60
CA ALA A 11 8.16 5.81 12.00
C ALA A 11 7.62 7.23 12.23
N ALA A 12 7.84 8.16 11.29
CA ALA A 12 7.29 9.51 11.35
C ALA A 12 5.74 9.49 11.28
N LEU A 13 5.17 8.70 10.37
CA LEU A 13 3.71 8.62 10.21
C LEU A 13 3.02 7.97 11.43
N ARG A 14 3.64 6.96 12.05
CA ARG A 14 3.19 6.37 13.33
C ARG A 14 3.29 7.35 14.50
N ARG A 15 4.35 8.18 14.55
CA ARG A 15 4.54 9.21 15.60
C ARG A 15 3.49 10.31 15.53
N HIS A 16 2.95 10.61 14.34
CA HIS A 16 1.89 11.61 14.15
C HIS A 16 0.47 11.08 14.33
N HIS A 17 0.26 9.86 14.86
CA HIS A 17 -1.07 9.26 15.04
C HIS A 17 -1.89 9.13 13.74
N ILE A 18 -1.22 9.20 12.57
CA ILE A 18 -1.83 8.94 11.28
C ILE A 18 -1.82 7.43 11.11
N GLY A 19 -2.91 6.77 11.51
CA GLY A 19 -3.11 5.35 11.29
C GLY A 19 -3.20 5.05 9.80
N ILE A 20 -2.07 4.83 9.13
CA ILE A 20 -2.06 4.35 7.76
C ILE A 20 -2.73 2.98 7.76
N LYS A 21 -3.91 2.88 7.16
CA LYS A 21 -4.57 1.58 6.95
C LYS A 21 -3.79 0.83 5.88
N THR A 22 -3.08 -0.21 6.30
CA THR A 22 -2.32 -1.06 5.38
C THR A 22 -2.89 -2.47 5.32
N LYS A 23 -2.91 -3.07 4.14
CA LYS A 23 -3.29 -4.47 3.94
C LYS A 23 -2.26 -5.19 3.06
N GLY A 24 -1.70 -6.29 3.55
CA GLY A 24 -0.88 -7.19 2.75
C GLY A 24 -1.74 -8.20 1.98
N LEU A 25 -1.37 -8.48 0.73
CA LEU A 25 -1.95 -9.51 -0.12
C LEU A 25 -0.83 -10.31 -0.78
N ARG A 26 -0.82 -11.63 -0.58
CA ARG A 26 0.01 -12.53 -1.40
C ARG A 26 -0.73 -12.86 -2.69
N TYR A 27 -0.12 -12.59 -3.84
CA TYR A 27 -0.69 -12.85 -5.16
C TYR A 27 0.41 -13.23 -6.14
N ARG A 28 0.22 -14.33 -6.88
CA ARG A 28 1.19 -14.89 -7.85
C ARG A 28 2.63 -15.06 -7.32
N GLY A 29 2.78 -15.33 -6.02
CA GLY A 29 4.07 -15.52 -5.37
C GLY A 29 4.64 -14.25 -4.71
N ASP A 30 4.09 -13.09 -5.03
CA ASP A 30 4.56 -11.80 -4.55
C ASP A 30 3.70 -11.23 -3.41
N LEU A 31 4.29 -10.40 -2.55
CA LEU A 31 3.59 -9.69 -1.49
C LEU A 31 3.32 -8.24 -1.91
N TYR A 32 2.05 -7.94 -2.16
CA TYR A 32 1.56 -6.59 -2.42
C TYR A 32 1.09 -5.94 -1.12
N VAL A 33 1.38 -4.65 -0.94
CA VAL A 33 0.96 -3.85 0.20
C VAL A 33 0.07 -2.71 -0.28
N PHE A 34 -1.19 -2.75 0.14
CA PHE A 34 -2.16 -1.69 -0.09
C PHE A 34 -2.04 -0.68 1.05
N ARG A 35 -1.83 0.61 0.74
CA ARG A 35 -1.78 1.71 1.72
C ARG A 35 -2.89 2.71 1.39
N PHE A 36 -3.76 2.99 2.36
CA PHE A 36 -4.79 4.01 2.18
C PHE A 36 -4.17 5.40 2.31
N ASN A 37 -4.27 6.20 1.24
CA ASN A 37 -3.75 7.56 1.16
C ASN A 37 -4.82 8.47 0.54
N ALA A 38 -5.20 9.54 1.26
CA ALA A 38 -6.02 10.63 0.75
C ALA A 38 -7.29 10.22 -0.05
N GLY A 39 -7.97 9.14 0.35
CA GLY A 39 -9.22 8.69 -0.30
C GLY A 39 -9.05 7.56 -1.33
N GLN A 40 -7.83 7.10 -1.59
CA GLN A 40 -7.51 6.00 -2.50
C GLN A 40 -6.58 4.97 -1.85
N TYR A 41 -6.40 3.81 -2.49
CA TYR A 41 -5.39 2.83 -2.12
C TYR A 41 -4.23 2.84 -3.10
N ASP A 42 -3.02 3.06 -2.59
CA ASP A 42 -1.79 2.84 -3.34
C ASP A 42 -1.29 1.41 -3.11
N VAL A 43 -0.90 0.72 -4.18
CA VAL A 43 -0.38 -0.65 -4.14
C VAL A 43 1.12 -0.63 -4.33
N TYR A 44 1.83 -1.32 -3.43
CA TYR A 44 3.28 -1.44 -3.45
C TYR A 44 3.72 -2.89 -3.60
N LEU A 45 4.79 -3.14 -4.33
CA LEU A 45 5.49 -4.42 -4.42
C LEU A 45 6.96 -4.17 -4.07
N ASN A 46 7.51 -4.88 -3.07
CA ASN A 46 8.90 -4.67 -2.64
C ASN A 46 9.26 -3.20 -2.31
N ASN A 47 8.29 -2.45 -1.76
CA ASN A 47 8.31 -0.99 -1.52
C ASN A 47 8.26 -0.09 -2.76
N ASP A 48 8.25 -0.64 -3.97
CA ASP A 48 8.01 0.14 -5.18
C ASP A 48 6.51 0.37 -5.37
N HIS A 49 6.11 1.61 -5.69
CA HIS A 49 4.73 1.93 -6.05
C HIS A 49 4.41 1.33 -7.41
N VAL A 50 3.34 0.53 -7.46
CA VAL A 50 2.91 -0.19 -8.67
C VAL A 50 1.73 0.53 -9.31
N MET A 51 0.74 0.95 -8.50
CA MET A 51 -0.47 1.61 -8.99
C MET A 51 -1.24 2.31 -7.87
N SER A 52 -2.19 3.16 -8.27
CA SER A 52 -3.19 3.77 -7.39
C SER A 52 -4.60 3.33 -7.80
N LEU A 53 -5.42 3.02 -6.81
CA LEU A 53 -6.78 2.51 -6.97
C LEU A 53 -7.75 3.47 -6.29
N ALA A 54 -8.56 4.16 -7.10
CA ALA A 54 -9.49 5.20 -6.67
C ALA A 54 -10.72 4.65 -5.91
N THR A 55 -10.47 4.02 -4.76
CA THR A 55 -11.48 3.53 -3.82
C THR A 55 -10.99 3.68 -2.39
N SER A 56 -11.92 3.89 -1.47
CA SER A 56 -11.68 3.90 -0.02
C SER A 56 -11.91 2.54 0.63
N ASN A 57 -12.36 1.53 -0.14
CA ASN A 57 -12.63 0.19 0.32
C ASN A 57 -11.50 -0.77 -0.09
N VAL A 58 -10.89 -1.43 0.89
CA VAL A 58 -9.76 -2.35 0.65
C VAL A 58 -10.16 -3.60 -0.14
N GLN A 59 -11.40 -4.08 0.02
CA GLN A 59 -11.86 -5.27 -0.73
C GLN A 59 -12.07 -4.94 -2.21
N GLU A 60 -12.66 -3.77 -2.50
CA GLU A 60 -12.79 -3.26 -3.87
C GLU A 60 -11.40 -3.04 -4.48
N ALA A 61 -10.46 -2.44 -3.74
CA ALA A 61 -9.09 -2.26 -4.20
C ALA A 61 -8.44 -3.60 -4.58
N ILE A 62 -8.61 -4.64 -3.77
CA ILE A 62 -8.09 -5.97 -4.08
C ILE A 62 -8.74 -6.55 -5.35
N GLN A 63 -10.04 -6.34 -5.57
CA GLN A 63 -10.72 -6.80 -6.78
C GLN A 63 -10.22 -6.05 -8.02
N MET A 64 -10.12 -4.72 -7.95
CA MET A 64 -9.59 -3.89 -9.04
C MET A 64 -8.16 -4.30 -9.40
N PHE A 65 -7.30 -4.50 -8.40
CA PHE A 65 -5.93 -4.99 -8.58
C PHE A 65 -5.88 -6.31 -9.36
N LYS A 66 -6.73 -7.28 -8.98
CA LYS A 66 -6.79 -8.59 -9.66
C LYS A 66 -7.33 -8.53 -11.09
N GLN A 67 -8.14 -7.52 -11.42
CA GLN A 67 -8.66 -7.33 -12.79
C GLN A 67 -7.61 -6.70 -13.72
N GLN A 68 -6.68 -5.94 -13.16
CA GLN A 68 -5.62 -5.25 -13.92
C GLN A 68 -4.31 -6.05 -14.02
N SER A 69 -4.15 -7.14 -13.26
CA SER A 69 -2.93 -7.95 -13.16
C SER A 69 -3.05 -9.28 -13.88
#